data_AF-A0A2S7RUY0-F1
#
_entry.id   AF-A0A2S7RUY0-F1
#
_cell.length_a   1.000
_cell.length_b   1.000
_cell.length_c   1.000
_cell.angle_alpha   90.00
_cell.angle_beta   90.00
_cell.angle_gamma   90.00
#
_symmetry.space_group_name_H-M   'P 1'
#
loop_
_entity.id
_entity.type
_entity.pdbx_description
1 polymer ?
#
loop_
_entity_poly.entity_id
_entity_poly.type
_entity_poly.pdbx_seq_one_letter_code
_entity_poly.pdbx_strand_id
1 'polypeptide(L)'
;MSMICKKQLKQFLKRKFKSKDCFKLKILTFKKDRYLLISYDQKRYTIVEDGFEKGKYQFDSSDEAIKAVMKMANIEFKRSYRLYVQ
;
A
#
# COMPACT_ATOMS: atom_id res chain seq x y z
N MET A 1 11.14 -7.82 -6.38
CA MET A 1 10.94 -6.43 -5.92
C MET A 1 10.88 -5.56 -7.16
N SER A 2 9.74 -4.93 -7.42
CA SER A 2 9.49 -4.17 -8.66
C SER A 2 9.38 -2.68 -8.36
N MET A 3 9.83 -1.84 -9.28
CA MET A 3 9.73 -0.38 -9.12
C MET A 3 8.55 0.14 -9.95
N ILE A 4 7.72 0.97 -9.34
CA ILE A 4 6.59 1.63 -10.02
C ILE A 4 6.63 3.13 -9.77
N CYS A 5 6.05 3.91 -10.69
CA CYS A 5 5.80 5.32 -10.43
C CYS A 5 4.65 5.46 -9.42
N LYS A 6 4.71 6.45 -8.52
CA LYS A 6 3.63 6.71 -7.54
C LYS A 6 2.27 6.90 -8.21
N LYS A 7 2.24 7.52 -9.39
CA LYS A 7 1.02 7.69 -10.21
C LYS A 7 0.37 6.35 -10.62
N GLN A 8 1.16 5.28 -10.75
CA GLN A 8 0.69 3.94 -11.11
C GLN A 8 0.19 3.13 -9.91
N LEU A 9 0.41 3.61 -8.68
CA LEU A 9 0.09 2.87 -7.45
C LEU A 9 -1.38 2.45 -7.39
N LYS A 10 -2.31 3.37 -7.69
CA LYS A 10 -3.75 3.08 -7.69
C LYS A 10 -4.11 1.93 -8.64
N GLN A 11 -3.58 1.95 -9.86
CA GLN A 11 -3.84 0.91 -10.86
C GLN A 11 -3.21 -0.42 -10.46
N PHE A 12 -2.00 -0.38 -9.88
CA PHE A 12 -1.33 -1.55 -9.36
C PHE A 12 -2.14 -2.24 -8.24
N LEU A 13 -2.62 -1.46 -7.27
CA LEU A 13 -3.45 -1.97 -6.17
C LEU A 13 -4.75 -2.61 -6.68
N LYS A 14 -5.46 -1.95 -7.60
CA LYS A 14 -6.67 -2.51 -8.21
C LYS A 14 -6.44 -3.89 -8.83
N ARG A 15 -5.31 -4.07 -9.54
CA ARG A 15 -4.96 -5.36 -10.15
C ARG A 15 -4.67 -6.43 -9.09
N LYS A 16 -3.91 -6.08 -8.05
CA LYS A 16 -3.60 -7.01 -6.95
C LYS A 16 -4.83 -7.43 -6.17
N PHE A 17 -5.69 -6.48 -5.81
CA PHE A 17 -6.88 -6.72 -4.99
C PHE A 17 -7.96 -7.51 -5.76
N LYS A 18 -7.92 -7.50 -7.10
CA LYS A 18 -8.86 -8.28 -7.95
C LYS A 18 -8.70 -9.79 -7.77
N SER A 19 -7.51 -10.28 -7.43
CA SER A 19 -7.25 -11.72 -7.26
C SER A 19 -8.03 -12.35 -6.10
N LYS A 20 -8.42 -11.56 -5.08
CA LYS A 20 -9.03 -12.04 -3.81
C LYS A 20 -8.25 -13.16 -3.10
N ASP A 21 -7.03 -13.45 -3.52
CA ASP A 21 -6.15 -14.39 -2.83
C ASP A 21 -5.54 -13.72 -1.59
N CYS A 22 -5.16 -14.53 -0.60
CA CYS A 22 -4.33 -14.04 0.48
C CYS A 22 -3.06 -13.41 -0.10
N PHE A 23 -2.82 -12.14 0.20
CA PHE A 23 -1.64 -11.46 -0.27
C PHE A 23 -1.02 -10.61 0.84
N LYS A 24 0.27 -10.40 0.70
CA LYS A 24 1.04 -9.44 1.47
C LYS A 24 1.83 -8.61 0.46
N LEU A 25 1.73 -7.29 0.58
CA LEU A 25 2.35 -6.32 -0.30
C LEU A 25 3.04 -5.26 0.54
N LYS A 26 4.36 -5.11 0.36
CA LYS A 26 5.14 -4.05 1.00
C LYS A 26 5.45 -2.98 -0.04
N ILE A 27 5.02 -1.75 0.21
CA ILE A 27 5.33 -0.58 -0.61
C ILE A 27 6.37 0.24 0.15
N LEU A 28 7.52 0.50 -0.47
CA LEU A 28 8.58 1.31 0.12
C LEU A 28 8.83 2.59 -0.68
N THR A 29 9.33 3.61 0.01
CA THR A 29 9.94 4.79 -0.63
C THR A 29 11.14 4.40 -1.49
N PHE A 30 11.55 5.30 -2.37
CA PHE A 30 12.79 5.12 -3.15
C PHE A 30 14.02 4.92 -2.25
N LYS A 31 14.09 5.62 -1.12
CA LYS A 31 15.17 5.48 -0.12
C LYS A 31 15.06 4.22 0.74
N LYS A 32 13.92 3.49 0.67
CA LYS A 32 13.60 2.32 1.50
C LYS A 32 13.61 2.59 3.01
N ASP A 33 13.49 3.86 3.40
CA ASP A 33 13.49 4.33 4.78
C ASP A 33 12.11 4.26 5.44
N ARG A 34 11.04 4.16 4.64
CA ARG A 34 9.65 4.11 5.11
C ARG A 34 8.83 3.15 4.27
N TYR A 35 7.83 2.51 4.87
CA TYR A 35 6.98 1.57 4.15
C TYR A 35 5.52 1.55 4.59
N LEU A 36 4.67 1.10 3.66
CA LEU A 36 3.30 0.67 3.90
C LEU A 36 3.24 -0.83 3.66
N LEU A 37 2.75 -1.57 4.64
CA LEU A 37 2.51 -3.00 4.52
C LEU A 37 1.02 -3.25 4.43
N ILE A 38 0.59 -3.87 3.34
CA ILE A 38 -0.80 -4.22 3.08
C ILE A 38 -0.90 -5.73 3.10
N SER A 39 -1.85 -6.27 3.83
CA SER A 39 -2.16 -7.69 3.82
C SER A 39 -3.65 -7.92 3.69
N TYR A 40 -4.03 -9.01 3.02
CA TYR A 40 -5.41 -9.47 2.92
C TYR A 40 -5.47 -10.93 3.34
N ASP A 41 -6.38 -11.26 4.26
CA ASP A 41 -6.54 -12.59 4.86
C ASP A 41 -7.85 -13.29 4.41
N GLN A 42 -8.33 -12.99 3.20
CA GLN A 42 -9.63 -13.41 2.64
C GLN A 42 -10.86 -12.86 3.37
N LYS A 43 -10.70 -12.20 4.52
CA LYS A 43 -11.80 -11.53 5.23
C LYS A 43 -11.64 -10.02 5.22
N ARG A 44 -10.46 -9.53 5.59
CA ARG A 44 -10.17 -8.12 5.82
C ARG A 44 -8.84 -7.70 5.21
N TYR A 45 -8.80 -6.45 4.79
CA TYR A 45 -7.58 -5.76 4.44
C TYR A 45 -6.99 -5.15 5.70
N THR A 46 -5.73 -5.44 5.97
CA THR A 46 -4.94 -4.80 7.02
C THR A 46 -3.87 -3.94 6.38
N ILE A 47 -3.76 -2.69 6.82
CA ILE A 47 -2.71 -1.77 6.39
C ILE A 47 -1.92 -1.37 7.62
N VAL A 48 -0.61 -1.57 7.59
CA VAL A 48 0.33 -1.14 8.61
C VAL A 48 1.23 -0.07 8.01
N GLU A 49 1.26 1.08 8.66
CA GLU A 49 2.19 2.16 8.36
C GLU A 49 3.42 2.03 9.26
N ASP A 50 4.60 2.08 8.67
CA ASP A 50 5.86 2.18 9.40
C ASP A 50 6.71 3.25 8.70
N GLY A 51 6.32 4.49 8.99
CA GLY A 51 6.86 5.70 8.39
C GLY A 51 6.92 6.84 9.42
N PHE A 52 6.24 7.94 9.14
CA PHE A 52 6.05 9.07 10.04
C PHE A 52 5.06 8.73 11.18
N GLU A 53 3.97 8.02 10.86
CA GLU A 53 3.06 7.43 11.84
C GLU A 53 3.22 5.90 11.90
N LYS A 54 2.96 5.33 13.08
CA LYS A 54 2.87 3.87 13.29
C LYS A 54 1.43 3.52 13.57
N GLY A 55 0.72 3.07 12.55
CA GLY A 55 -0.71 2.79 12.61
C GLY A 55 -1.07 1.44 12.00
N LYS A 56 -2.10 0.79 12.53
CA LYS A 56 -2.70 -0.41 11.96
C LYS A 56 -4.18 -0.16 11.71
N TYR A 57 -4.58 -0.33 10.46
CA TYR A 57 -5.94 -0.06 10.00
C TYR A 57 -6.53 -1.32 9.36
N GLN A 58 -7.82 -1.53 9.55
CA GLN A 58 -8.56 -2.67 9.00
C GLN A 58 -9.75 -2.17 8.17
N PHE A 59 -9.98 -2.83 7.04
CA PHE A 59 -11.07 -2.51 6.12
C PHE A 59 -11.69 -3.80 5.60
N ASP A 60 -13.02 -3.80 5.45
CA ASP A 60 -13.75 -4.92 4.86
C ASP A 60 -13.86 -4.77 3.33
N SER A 61 -13.78 -3.54 2.80
CA SER A 61 -13.89 -3.24 1.37
C SER A 61 -12.54 -2.95 0.71
N SER A 62 -12.34 -3.51 -0.50
CA SER A 62 -11.17 -3.20 -1.33
C SER A 62 -11.07 -1.74 -1.70
N ASP A 63 -12.21 -1.07 -1.95
CA ASP A 63 -12.22 0.33 -2.38
C ASP A 63 -11.82 1.27 -1.23
N GLU A 64 -12.26 0.96 0.00
CA GLU A 64 -11.87 1.69 1.19
C GLU A 64 -10.39 1.50 1.49
N ALA A 65 -9.90 0.27 1.43
CA ALA A 65 -8.48 -0.03 1.59
C ALA A 65 -7.63 0.70 0.54
N ILE A 66 -8.03 0.72 -0.74
CA ILE A 66 -7.31 1.46 -1.78
C ILE A 66 -7.31 2.97 -1.50
N LYS A 67 -8.44 3.55 -1.09
CA LYS A 67 -8.51 4.97 -0.71
C LYS A 67 -7.59 5.27 0.46
N ALA A 68 -7.55 4.42 1.48
CA ALA A 68 -6.67 4.55 2.64
C ALA A 68 -5.20 4.51 2.22
N VAL A 69 -4.77 3.47 1.48
CA VAL A 69 -3.38 3.37 0.98
C VAL A 69 -2.98 4.61 0.17
N MET A 70 -3.88 5.14 -0.66
CA MET A 70 -3.57 6.33 -1.47
C MET A 70 -3.43 7.59 -0.62
N LYS A 71 -4.26 7.77 0.42
CA LYS A 71 -4.15 8.88 1.37
C LYS A 71 -2.82 8.80 2.13
N MET A 72 -2.54 7.62 2.69
CA MET A 72 -1.30 7.27 3.40
C MET A 72 -0.06 7.51 2.55
N ALA A 73 -0.03 6.96 1.32
CA ALA A 73 1.07 7.18 0.38
C ALA A 73 1.24 8.65 -0.04
N ASN A 74 0.18 9.47 0.02
CA ASN A 74 0.30 10.90 -0.26
C ASN A 74 0.98 11.66 0.88
N ILE A 75 0.71 11.29 2.12
CA ILE A 75 1.31 11.86 3.32
C ILE A 75 2.76 11.35 3.44
N GLU A 76 2.92 10.02 3.53
CA GLU A 76 4.22 9.39 3.73
C GLU A 76 5.15 9.64 2.53
N PHE A 77 4.69 9.39 1.31
CA PHE A 77 5.56 9.42 0.14
C PHE A 77 5.49 10.75 -0.62
N LYS A 78 5.28 11.88 0.07
CA LYS A 78 5.08 13.21 -0.56
C LYS A 78 6.15 13.55 -1.60
N ARG A 79 7.42 13.25 -1.31
CA ARG A 79 8.58 13.52 -2.20
C ARG A 79 9.08 12.31 -2.99
N SER A 80 8.43 11.15 -2.89
CA SER A 80 8.84 9.95 -3.64
C SER A 80 8.01 9.78 -4.90
N TYR A 81 8.63 9.99 -6.07
CA TYR A 81 8.00 9.78 -7.37
C TYR A 81 8.02 8.31 -7.81
N ARG A 82 8.98 7.54 -7.30
CA ARG A 82 9.15 6.10 -7.53
C ARG A 82 9.02 5.35 -6.21
N LEU A 83 8.37 4.20 -6.27
CA LEU A 83 8.10 3.32 -5.13
C LEU A 83 8.59 1.91 -5.46
N TYR A 84 9.08 1.21 -4.46
CA TYR A 84 9.33 -0.23 -4.57
C TYR A 84 8.12 -0.99 -4.06
N VAL A 85 7.72 -2.03 -4.78
CA VAL A 85 6.67 -2.98 -4.37
C VAL A 85 7.28 -4.37 -4.26
N GLN A 86 7.02 -5.01 -3.13
CA GLN A 86 7.46 -6.37 -2.79
C GLN A 86 6.27 -7.23 -2.41
#